data_AF-A0A5E7VBC4-F1
#
_entry.id   AF-A0A5E7VBC4-F1
#
_cell.length_a   1.000
_cell.length_b   1.000
_cell.length_c   1.000
_cell.angle_alpha   90.00
_cell.angle_beta   90.00
_cell.angle_gamma   90.00
#
_symmetry.space_group_name_H-M   'P 1'
#
loop_
_entity.id
_entity.type
_entity.pdbx_description
1 polymer ?
#
loop_
_entity_poly.entity_id
_entity_poly.type
_entity_poly.pdbx_seq_one_letter_code
_entity_poly.pdbx_strand_id
1 'polypeptide(L)'
;MADYFERLNYSLGDEDTALEYALLPQHARHVVGVAGCGGRLLPLLARSPARMTCVDISAPQLAFTRLRFALLEQTDHESFMDFMGFLSGASAKRRQSIFRHLDLPPPDRRWLADLFHSRHWGAPVYMGAFEQTLQRLAKINGLFTGKAGRAIFQCRDLGEQSAYYQRHFPQKRWKAVIALLGNAAVLNSLLYRGAFPRNNLGIRSREVYLGIFHTLFTTQVVRDSFFLQMLFFGELRYPQGLPLECDPQIFQRARKALQGCELAVVQGDIFDCVAACRDVDFASLSDVPSFLPPAIGTLVLQRIQPALGKHALTVIRGHLHVVRPDCNGFCDVTAQFQDAIAREKTQLWRVQVYRQTSPVQVFR
;
A
#
# COMPACT_ATOMS: atom_id res chain seq x y z
N MET A 1 0.62 13.70 17.86
CA MET A 1 -0.24 12.68 17.22
C MET A 1 -1.35 13.33 16.38
N ALA A 2 -1.90 14.49 16.79
CA ALA A 2 -2.92 15.24 16.05
C ALA A 2 -2.49 15.68 14.63
N ASP A 3 -1.37 16.39 14.47
CA ASP A 3 -0.94 16.94 13.16
C ASP A 3 -0.70 15.91 12.04
N TYR A 4 -0.50 14.63 12.38
CA TYR A 4 -0.23 13.56 11.41
C TYR A 4 -1.49 13.13 10.65
N PHE A 5 -2.63 13.10 11.35
CA PHE A 5 -3.91 12.70 10.76
C PHE A 5 -4.57 13.82 9.96
N GLU A 6 -4.02 15.03 10.01
CA GLU A 6 -4.47 16.20 9.26
C GLU A 6 -3.82 16.35 7.87
N ARG A 7 -2.89 15.46 7.50
CA ARG A 7 -2.17 15.51 6.22
C ARG A 7 -2.38 14.23 5.40
N LEU A 8 -2.26 14.37 4.07
CA LEU A 8 -2.23 13.24 3.16
C LEU A 8 -0.87 12.54 3.24
N ASN A 9 -0.82 11.36 3.86
CA ASN A 9 0.44 10.64 4.08
C ASN A 9 0.90 9.85 2.84
N TYR A 10 -0.05 9.24 2.14
CA TYR A 10 0.18 8.42 0.95
C TYR A 10 -0.84 8.81 -0.12
N SER A 11 -0.46 8.73 -1.39
CA SER A 11 -1.41 8.97 -2.49
C SER A 11 -1.21 8.07 -3.70
N LEU A 12 -0.04 7.43 -3.84
CA LEU A 12 0.19 6.24 -4.65
C LEU A 12 -0.05 4.99 -3.80
N GLY A 13 0.48 5.00 -2.57
CA GLY A 13 0.54 3.86 -1.66
C GLY A 13 1.98 3.35 -1.52
N ASP A 14 2.26 2.78 -0.36
CA ASP A 14 3.55 2.19 0.02
C ASP A 14 3.49 0.65 0.09
N GLU A 15 2.32 0.08 -0.21
CA GLU A 15 2.01 -1.34 -0.19
C GLU A 15 1.51 -1.82 -1.55
N ASP A 16 1.98 -2.98 -2.02
CA ASP A 16 1.47 -3.60 -3.24
C ASP A 16 0.21 -4.43 -2.98
N THR A 17 -0.92 -3.96 -3.52
CA THR A 17 -2.24 -4.60 -3.43
C THR A 17 -2.35 -5.94 -4.15
N ALA A 18 -1.41 -6.25 -5.07
CA ALA A 18 -1.44 -7.52 -5.80
C ALA A 18 -1.39 -8.72 -4.85
N LEU A 19 -0.77 -8.56 -3.67
CA LEU A 19 -0.75 -9.57 -2.63
C LEU A 19 -2.15 -9.83 -2.06
N GLU A 20 -2.81 -8.85 -1.47
CA GLU A 20 -4.17 -9.01 -0.92
C GLU A 20 -5.15 -9.49 -2.00
N TYR A 21 -5.01 -9.03 -3.24
CA TYR A 21 -5.81 -9.52 -4.36
C TYR A 21 -5.62 -11.02 -4.65
N ALA A 22 -4.40 -11.53 -4.49
CA ALA A 22 -4.10 -12.95 -4.64
C ALA A 22 -4.64 -13.81 -3.49
N LEU A 23 -4.68 -13.25 -2.27
CA LEU A 23 -5.17 -13.93 -1.07
C LEU A 23 -6.70 -13.92 -0.95
N LEU A 24 -7.35 -12.86 -1.44
CA LEU A 24 -8.79 -12.65 -1.29
C LEU A 24 -9.60 -13.67 -2.14
N PRO A 25 -10.45 -14.50 -1.51
CA PRO A 25 -11.36 -15.36 -2.26
C PRO A 25 -12.35 -14.56 -3.11
N GLN A 26 -12.76 -15.15 -4.22
CA GLN A 26 -13.81 -14.59 -5.06
C GLN A 26 -15.16 -14.65 -4.32
N HIS A 27 -15.97 -13.60 -4.47
CA HIS A 27 -17.31 -13.50 -3.86
C HIS A 27 -17.31 -13.55 -2.31
N ALA A 28 -16.27 -13.00 -1.68
CA ALA A 28 -16.25 -12.82 -0.23
C ALA A 28 -17.47 -12.04 0.25
N ARG A 29 -18.08 -12.44 1.38
CA ARG A 29 -19.25 -11.75 1.93
C ARG A 29 -18.87 -10.35 2.40
N HIS A 30 -17.75 -10.23 3.09
CA HIS A 30 -17.30 -8.96 3.62
C HIS A 30 -15.78 -8.86 3.68
N VAL A 31 -15.26 -7.81 3.04
CA VAL A 31 -13.86 -7.38 3.08
C VAL A 31 -13.75 -6.14 3.95
N VAL A 32 -12.87 -6.15 4.94
CA VAL A 32 -12.56 -4.97 5.76
C VAL A 32 -11.07 -4.68 5.67
N GLY A 33 -10.68 -3.41 5.57
CA GLY A 33 -9.26 -3.09 5.64
C GLY A 33 -8.95 -1.62 5.85
N VAL A 34 -7.69 -1.37 6.16
CA VAL A 34 -7.17 0.00 6.30
C VAL A 34 -7.13 0.66 4.92
N ALA A 35 -7.85 1.76 4.78
CA ALA A 35 -8.04 2.42 3.49
C ALA A 35 -6.73 3.00 2.95
N GLY A 36 -5.95 3.69 3.79
CA GLY A 36 -4.86 4.52 3.32
C GLY A 36 -5.40 5.49 2.26
N CYS A 37 -4.81 5.50 1.07
CA CYS A 37 -5.29 6.33 -0.04
C CYS A 37 -6.32 5.61 -0.95
N GLY A 38 -6.86 4.46 -0.54
CA GLY A 38 -7.84 3.66 -1.28
C GLY A 38 -7.25 2.62 -2.24
N GLY A 39 -5.99 2.76 -2.64
CA GLY A 39 -5.33 1.86 -3.62
C GLY A 39 -5.15 0.42 -3.17
N ARG A 40 -5.17 0.19 -1.86
CA ARG A 40 -5.10 -1.14 -1.23
C ARG A 40 -6.39 -1.92 -1.29
N LEU A 41 -7.52 -1.23 -1.42
CA LEU A 41 -8.85 -1.84 -1.33
C LEU A 41 -9.60 -1.77 -2.66
N LEU A 42 -9.41 -0.71 -3.45
CA LEU A 42 -10.10 -0.55 -4.73
C LEU A 42 -9.91 -1.75 -5.68
N PRO A 43 -8.68 -2.28 -5.92
CA PRO A 43 -8.51 -3.47 -6.77
C PRO A 43 -9.21 -4.72 -6.23
N LEU A 44 -9.44 -4.82 -4.92
CA LEU A 44 -10.08 -5.97 -4.30
C LEU A 44 -11.56 -6.10 -4.70
N LEU A 45 -12.20 -5.00 -5.14
CA LEU A 45 -13.54 -5.05 -5.74
C LEU A 45 -13.60 -5.98 -6.95
N ALA A 46 -12.49 -6.17 -7.69
CA ALA A 46 -12.45 -7.10 -8.81
C ALA A 46 -12.56 -8.58 -8.41
N ARG A 47 -12.58 -8.91 -7.10
CA ARG A 47 -12.99 -10.21 -6.56
C ARG A 47 -14.49 -10.29 -6.23
N SER A 48 -15.24 -9.21 -6.49
CA SER A 48 -16.69 -9.10 -6.33
C SER A 48 -17.18 -9.41 -4.90
N PRO A 49 -16.65 -8.76 -3.86
CA PRO A 49 -17.19 -8.91 -2.52
C PRO A 49 -18.61 -8.35 -2.42
N ALA A 50 -19.44 -8.92 -1.54
CA ALA A 50 -20.79 -8.39 -1.30
C ALA A 50 -20.76 -7.08 -0.48
N ARG A 51 -19.82 -6.96 0.46
CA ARG A 51 -19.58 -5.76 1.25
C ARG A 51 -18.10 -5.43 1.33
N MET A 52 -17.77 -4.14 1.30
CA MET A 52 -16.42 -3.64 1.51
C MET A 52 -16.45 -2.48 2.51
N THR A 53 -15.71 -2.61 3.61
CA THR A 53 -15.55 -1.55 4.61
C THR A 53 -14.11 -1.05 4.60
N CYS A 54 -13.92 0.17 4.15
CA CYS A 54 -12.64 0.88 4.11
C CYS A 54 -12.52 1.77 5.34
N VAL A 55 -11.53 1.52 6.19
CA VAL A 55 -11.37 2.22 7.48
C VAL A 55 -10.07 2.98 7.53
N ASP A 56 -10.08 4.22 8.02
CA ASP A 56 -8.86 4.93 8.36
C ASP A 56 -9.15 5.93 9.48
N ILE A 57 -8.14 6.29 10.26
CA ILE A 57 -8.25 7.33 11.28
C ILE A 57 -8.05 8.73 10.70
N SER A 58 -7.44 8.85 9.51
CA SER A 58 -7.15 10.11 8.83
C SER A 58 -8.27 10.52 7.86
N ALA A 59 -8.94 11.65 8.16
CA ALA A 59 -9.91 12.25 7.26
C ALA A 59 -9.36 12.59 5.85
N PRO A 60 -8.16 13.20 5.69
CA PRO A 60 -7.47 13.36 4.40
C PRO A 60 -7.34 12.07 3.57
N GLN A 61 -6.94 10.97 4.21
CA GLN A 61 -6.80 9.67 3.54
C GLN A 61 -8.15 9.13 3.08
N LEU A 62 -9.20 9.29 3.90
CA LEU A 62 -10.56 8.91 3.52
C LEU A 62 -11.13 9.79 2.40
N ALA A 63 -10.87 11.10 2.41
CA ALA A 63 -11.28 11.98 1.31
C ALA A 63 -10.62 11.55 -0.01
N PHE A 64 -9.34 11.18 0.02
CA PHE A 64 -8.63 10.66 -1.15
C PHE A 64 -9.13 9.25 -1.57
N THR A 65 -9.50 8.42 -0.59
CA THR A 65 -10.13 7.12 -0.83
C THR A 65 -11.48 7.28 -1.55
N ARG A 66 -12.36 8.18 -1.08
CA ARG A 66 -13.65 8.45 -1.73
C ARG A 66 -13.49 9.03 -3.13
N LEU A 67 -12.49 9.89 -3.33
CA LEU A 67 -12.09 10.34 -4.67
C LEU A 67 -11.74 9.18 -5.61
N ARG A 68 -10.92 8.22 -5.16
CA ARG A 68 -10.58 7.05 -5.99
C ARG A 68 -11.80 6.20 -6.36
N PHE A 69 -12.71 5.98 -5.41
CA PHE A 69 -13.96 5.27 -5.70
C PHE A 69 -14.88 6.06 -6.64
N ALA A 70 -15.01 7.38 -6.46
CA ALA A 70 -15.77 8.24 -7.36
C ALA A 70 -15.20 8.22 -8.78
N LEU A 71 -13.86 8.23 -8.94
CA LEU A 71 -13.23 8.09 -10.25
C LEU A 71 -13.51 6.70 -10.87
N LEU A 72 -13.41 5.64 -10.08
CA LEU A 72 -13.72 4.28 -10.55
C LEU A 72 -15.18 4.18 -11.04
N GLU A 73 -16.11 4.76 -10.32
CA GLU A 73 -17.55 4.68 -10.61
C GLU A 73 -17.96 5.58 -11.79
N GLN A 74 -17.48 6.82 -11.82
CA GLN A 74 -18.04 7.89 -12.64
C GLN A 74 -17.19 8.21 -13.88
N THR A 75 -16.05 7.54 -14.06
CA THR A 75 -15.15 7.78 -15.20
C THR A 75 -14.78 6.48 -15.93
N ASP A 76 -14.22 6.63 -17.13
CA ASP A 76 -13.55 5.53 -17.82
C ASP A 76 -12.12 5.35 -17.32
N HIS A 77 -11.51 4.23 -17.72
CA HIS A 77 -10.15 3.87 -17.31
C HIS A 77 -9.13 4.94 -17.73
N GLU A 78 -9.25 5.50 -18.92
CA GLU A 78 -8.36 6.55 -19.41
C GLU A 78 -8.45 7.82 -18.56
N SER A 79 -9.67 8.28 -18.23
CA SER A 79 -9.89 9.44 -17.37
C SER A 79 -9.40 9.20 -15.95
N PHE A 80 -9.56 7.99 -15.41
CA PHE A 80 -8.96 7.60 -14.12
C PHE A 80 -7.43 7.72 -14.17
N MET A 81 -6.80 7.17 -15.21
CA MET A 81 -5.34 7.21 -15.40
C MET A 81 -4.83 8.64 -15.57
N ASP A 82 -5.49 9.44 -16.40
CA ASP A 82 -5.21 10.86 -16.63
C ASP A 82 -5.29 11.66 -15.34
N PHE A 83 -6.41 11.49 -14.62
CA PHE A 83 -6.68 12.22 -13.41
C PHE A 83 -5.61 11.93 -12.37
N MET A 84 -5.40 10.66 -12.06
CA MET A 84 -4.41 10.21 -11.06
C MET A 84 -2.97 10.54 -11.49
N GLY A 85 -2.69 10.61 -12.79
CA GLY A 85 -1.37 10.95 -13.31
C GLY A 85 -0.37 9.80 -13.18
N PHE A 86 -0.83 8.57 -13.35
CA PHE A 86 0.01 7.37 -13.36
C PHE A 86 1.02 7.36 -14.51
N LEU A 87 0.65 7.97 -15.64
CA LEU A 87 1.53 8.23 -16.77
C LEU A 87 1.54 9.73 -17.07
N SER A 88 2.68 10.23 -17.53
CA SER A 88 2.81 11.61 -17.96
C SER A 88 1.98 11.86 -19.22
N GLY A 89 1.27 13.00 -19.27
CA GLY A 89 0.54 13.40 -20.48
C GLY A 89 -0.69 14.26 -20.20
N ALA A 90 -1.42 13.96 -19.12
CA ALA A 90 -2.62 14.72 -18.78
C ALA A 90 -2.28 16.13 -18.25
N SER A 91 -2.92 17.13 -18.85
CA SER A 91 -2.78 18.54 -18.46
C SER A 91 -3.55 18.86 -17.18
N ALA A 92 -3.17 19.96 -16.51
CA ALA A 92 -3.92 20.53 -15.38
C ALA A 92 -5.41 20.77 -15.76
N LYS A 93 -5.67 21.27 -16.97
CA LYS A 93 -7.03 21.52 -17.49
C LYS A 93 -7.84 20.23 -17.60
N ARG A 94 -7.23 19.13 -18.07
CA ARG A 94 -7.87 17.81 -18.13
C ARG A 94 -8.31 17.35 -16.75
N ARG A 95 -7.42 17.44 -15.74
CA ARG A 95 -7.74 17.06 -14.35
C ARG A 95 -8.84 17.93 -13.74
N GLN A 96 -8.78 19.24 -13.95
CA GLN A 96 -9.84 20.17 -13.53
C GLN A 96 -11.19 19.80 -14.11
N SER A 97 -11.23 19.47 -15.41
CA SER A 97 -12.46 19.08 -16.08
C SER A 97 -13.03 17.80 -15.47
N ILE A 98 -12.21 16.76 -15.28
CA ILE A 98 -12.65 15.50 -14.65
C ILE A 98 -13.18 15.77 -13.25
N PHE A 99 -12.41 16.45 -12.39
CA PHE A 99 -12.82 16.73 -11.00
C PHE A 99 -14.13 17.49 -10.89
N ARG A 100 -14.36 18.46 -11.79
CA ARG A 100 -15.60 19.26 -11.79
C ARG A 100 -16.84 18.39 -11.95
N HIS A 101 -16.75 17.29 -12.71
CA HIS A 101 -17.86 16.38 -12.99
C HIS A 101 -18.01 15.26 -11.98
N LEU A 102 -17.04 15.06 -11.07
CA LEU A 102 -17.18 14.05 -10.02
C LEU A 102 -18.22 14.50 -8.99
N ASP A 103 -19.12 13.59 -8.64
CA ASP A 103 -19.94 13.70 -7.45
C ASP A 103 -19.15 13.21 -6.23
N LEU A 104 -18.99 14.10 -5.26
CA LEU A 104 -18.20 13.90 -4.05
C LEU A 104 -18.90 14.60 -2.88
N PRO A 105 -18.80 14.06 -1.65
CA PRO A 105 -19.29 14.76 -0.47
C PRO A 105 -18.75 16.20 -0.41
N PRO A 106 -19.59 17.21 -0.11
CA PRO A 106 -19.17 18.61 -0.06
C PRO A 106 -17.92 18.92 0.80
N PRO A 107 -17.71 18.30 1.99
CA PRO A 107 -16.45 18.50 2.73
C PRO A 107 -15.23 17.96 1.95
N ASP A 108 -15.32 16.76 1.40
CA ASP A 108 -14.23 16.12 0.66
C ASP A 108 -13.91 16.91 -0.61
N ARG A 109 -14.93 17.35 -1.36
CA ARG A 109 -14.76 18.17 -2.57
C ARG A 109 -14.01 19.47 -2.28
N ARG A 110 -14.35 20.17 -1.20
CA ARG A 110 -13.67 21.43 -0.82
C ARG A 110 -12.20 21.17 -0.48
N TRP A 111 -11.94 20.22 0.42
CA TRP A 111 -10.59 19.88 0.84
C TRP A 111 -9.70 19.42 -0.34
N LEU A 112 -10.24 18.56 -1.22
CA LEU A 112 -9.56 18.10 -2.42
C LEU A 112 -9.29 19.23 -3.41
N ALA A 113 -10.25 20.14 -3.60
CA ALA A 113 -10.06 21.31 -4.47
C ALA A 113 -8.91 22.19 -3.97
N ASP A 114 -8.85 22.47 -2.66
CA ASP A 114 -7.77 23.25 -2.04
C ASP A 114 -6.42 22.53 -2.20
N LEU A 115 -6.38 21.21 -1.95
CA LEU A 115 -5.21 20.39 -2.18
C LEU A 115 -4.73 20.48 -3.64
N PHE A 116 -5.61 20.22 -4.62
CA PHE A 116 -5.23 20.25 -6.03
C PHE A 116 -4.85 21.64 -6.51
N HIS A 117 -5.54 22.69 -6.05
CA HIS A 117 -5.19 24.06 -6.36
C HIS A 117 -3.80 24.42 -5.85
N SER A 118 -3.49 24.12 -4.58
CA SER A 118 -2.17 24.35 -3.97
C SER A 118 -1.04 23.60 -4.67
N ARG A 119 -1.36 22.52 -5.39
CA ARG A 119 -0.42 21.69 -6.16
C ARG A 119 -0.51 21.93 -7.67
N HIS A 120 -1.13 23.03 -8.08
CA HIS A 120 -1.28 23.44 -9.48
C HIS A 120 -1.85 22.33 -10.38
N TRP A 121 -2.74 21.49 -9.83
CA TRP A 121 -3.34 20.36 -10.54
C TRP A 121 -2.29 19.40 -11.15
N GLY A 122 -1.16 19.24 -10.46
CA GLY A 122 -0.18 18.19 -10.73
C GLY A 122 -0.74 16.79 -10.51
N ALA A 123 0.05 15.75 -10.77
CA ALA A 123 -0.38 14.36 -10.65
C ALA A 123 -0.72 13.97 -9.19
N PRO A 124 -1.99 13.62 -8.87
CA PRO A 124 -2.43 13.21 -7.54
C PRO A 124 -1.64 12.05 -6.93
N VAL A 125 -1.15 11.10 -7.72
CA VAL A 125 -0.36 9.95 -7.22
C VAL A 125 0.94 10.35 -6.52
N TYR A 126 1.42 11.59 -6.64
CA TYR A 126 2.65 12.05 -5.97
C TYR A 126 2.43 13.07 -4.85
N MET A 127 1.17 13.29 -4.44
CA MET A 127 0.82 14.32 -3.46
C MET A 127 0.97 13.88 -2.00
N GLY A 128 1.10 12.59 -1.71
CA GLY A 128 1.35 12.11 -0.35
C GLY A 128 2.73 12.50 0.18
N ALA A 129 2.85 12.57 1.50
CA ALA A 129 4.10 12.87 2.20
C ALA A 129 5.19 11.82 1.91
N PHE A 130 4.80 10.55 1.80
CA PHE A 130 5.68 9.44 1.44
C PHE A 130 6.28 9.63 0.04
N GLU A 131 5.44 9.85 -0.97
CA GLU A 131 5.87 10.01 -2.36
C GLU A 131 6.75 11.26 -2.54
N GLN A 132 6.42 12.36 -1.87
CA GLN A 132 7.27 13.56 -1.84
C GLN A 132 8.64 13.29 -1.18
N THR A 133 8.71 12.37 -0.21
CA THR A 133 9.98 11.95 0.38
C THR A 133 10.78 11.08 -0.58
N LEU A 134 10.14 10.12 -1.27
CA LEU A 134 10.80 9.34 -2.32
C LEU A 134 11.32 10.22 -3.46
N GLN A 135 10.60 11.28 -3.85
CA GLN A 135 11.08 12.25 -4.84
C GLN A 135 12.36 12.98 -4.40
N ARG A 136 12.47 13.36 -3.12
CA ARG A 136 13.70 13.95 -2.57
C ARG A 136 14.83 12.92 -2.58
N LEU A 137 14.55 11.69 -2.18
CA LEU A 137 15.52 10.61 -2.15
C LEU A 137 15.98 10.20 -3.54
N ALA A 138 15.12 10.28 -4.57
CA ALA A 138 15.49 10.05 -5.95
C ALA A 138 16.54 11.05 -6.44
N LYS A 139 16.45 12.32 -6.02
CA LYS A 139 17.48 13.32 -6.30
C LYS A 139 18.81 12.93 -5.64
N ILE A 140 18.77 12.56 -4.37
CA ILE A 140 19.96 12.11 -3.62
C ILE A 140 20.57 10.86 -4.27
N ASN A 141 19.76 9.83 -4.52
CA ASN A 141 20.19 8.62 -5.22
C ASN A 141 20.81 8.96 -6.57
N GLY A 142 20.17 9.84 -7.35
CA GLY A 142 20.66 10.31 -8.64
C GLY A 142 22.02 11.02 -8.57
N LEU A 143 22.29 11.76 -7.49
CA LEU A 143 23.60 12.39 -7.26
C LEU A 143 24.69 11.36 -6.96
N PHE A 144 24.36 10.32 -6.19
CA PHE A 144 25.33 9.28 -5.79
C PHE A 144 25.54 8.24 -6.90
N THR A 145 24.48 7.64 -7.42
CA THR A 145 24.56 6.51 -8.37
C THR A 145 24.57 6.95 -9.83
N GLY A 146 24.06 8.14 -10.14
CA GLY A 146 24.11 8.72 -11.48
C GLY A 146 23.46 7.86 -12.56
N LYS A 147 23.99 7.93 -13.78
CA LYS A 147 23.52 7.14 -14.93
C LYS A 147 23.69 5.63 -14.68
N ALA A 148 24.76 5.21 -14.01
CA ALA A 148 25.03 3.80 -13.73
C ALA A 148 23.99 3.18 -12.80
N GLY A 149 23.47 3.92 -11.82
CA GLY A 149 22.35 3.47 -10.98
C GLY A 149 21.07 3.29 -11.77
N ARG A 150 20.73 4.25 -12.63
CA ARG A 150 19.50 4.20 -13.45
C ARG A 150 19.57 3.20 -14.60
N ALA A 151 20.76 2.86 -15.07
CA ALA A 151 20.93 1.93 -16.20
C ALA A 151 20.48 0.49 -15.90
N ILE A 152 20.32 0.10 -14.62
CA ILE A 152 19.71 -1.19 -14.27
C ILE A 152 18.25 -1.30 -14.78
N PHE A 153 17.55 -0.17 -14.92
CA PHE A 153 16.21 -0.14 -15.53
C PHE A 153 16.26 -0.31 -17.05
N GLN A 154 17.41 -0.52 -17.69
CA GLN A 154 17.48 -0.89 -19.11
C GLN A 154 17.37 -2.40 -19.32
N CYS A 155 17.67 -3.20 -18.29
CA CYS A 155 17.50 -4.65 -18.29
C CYS A 155 16.02 -5.00 -18.46
N ARG A 156 15.73 -6.03 -19.28
CA ARG A 156 14.36 -6.49 -19.56
C ARG A 156 14.01 -7.79 -18.86
N ASP A 157 15.01 -8.52 -18.38
CA ASP A 157 14.84 -9.75 -17.63
C ASP A 157 15.83 -9.85 -16.44
N LEU A 158 15.60 -10.85 -15.60
CA LEU A 158 16.39 -11.11 -14.39
C LEU A 158 17.83 -11.53 -14.67
N GLY A 159 18.09 -12.19 -15.79
CA GLY A 159 19.44 -12.64 -16.16
C GLY A 159 20.33 -11.44 -16.50
N GLU A 160 19.86 -10.57 -17.40
CA GLU A 160 20.50 -9.31 -17.74
C GLU A 160 20.71 -8.43 -16.50
N GLN A 161 19.66 -8.29 -15.69
CA GLN A 161 19.68 -7.47 -14.48
C GLN A 161 20.69 -7.99 -13.47
N SER A 162 20.74 -9.30 -13.23
CA SER A 162 21.68 -9.92 -12.30
C SER A 162 23.12 -9.72 -12.75
N ALA A 163 23.40 -9.90 -14.05
CA ALA A 163 24.71 -9.64 -14.62
C ALA A 163 25.13 -8.17 -14.46
N TYR A 164 24.22 -7.23 -14.73
CA TYR A 164 24.46 -5.80 -14.55
C TYR A 164 24.68 -5.43 -13.08
N TYR A 165 23.84 -5.95 -12.18
CA TYR A 165 23.92 -5.70 -10.74
C TYR A 165 25.25 -6.16 -10.14
N GLN A 166 25.78 -7.29 -10.61
CA GLN A 166 27.06 -7.83 -10.15
C GLN A 166 28.27 -7.09 -10.74
N ARG A 167 28.24 -6.74 -12.03
CA ARG A 167 29.43 -6.27 -12.75
C ARG A 167 29.54 -4.76 -12.90
N HIS A 168 28.41 -4.05 -12.96
CA HIS A 168 28.37 -2.65 -13.40
C HIS A 168 27.63 -1.70 -12.46
N PHE A 169 26.69 -2.21 -11.66
CA PHE A 169 25.93 -1.37 -10.73
C PHE A 169 26.85 -0.72 -9.67
N PRO A 170 26.67 0.57 -9.33
CA PRO A 170 27.59 1.30 -8.45
C PRO A 170 27.39 0.94 -6.96
N GLN A 171 27.70 -0.30 -6.59
CA GLN A 171 27.43 -0.91 -5.28
C GLN A 171 27.90 -0.06 -4.10
N LYS A 172 29.12 0.48 -4.15
CA LYS A 172 29.66 1.32 -3.07
C LYS A 172 28.86 2.60 -2.86
N ARG A 173 28.46 3.25 -3.96
CA ARG A 173 27.66 4.49 -3.92
C ARG A 173 26.23 4.18 -3.48
N TRP A 174 25.68 3.06 -3.93
CA TRP A 174 24.38 2.58 -3.48
C TRP A 174 24.35 2.30 -1.98
N LYS A 175 25.37 1.62 -1.43
CA LYS A 175 25.49 1.39 0.02
C LYS A 175 25.50 2.71 0.82
N ALA A 176 26.09 3.78 0.28
CA ALA A 176 26.04 5.11 0.90
C ALA A 176 24.61 5.71 0.88
N VAL A 177 23.87 5.53 -0.22
CA VAL A 177 22.44 5.89 -0.28
C VAL A 177 21.64 5.12 0.76
N ILE A 178 21.84 3.81 0.90
CA ILE A 178 21.15 2.99 1.91
C ILE A 178 21.53 3.39 3.33
N ALA A 179 22.79 3.77 3.58
CA ALA A 179 23.20 4.27 4.89
C ALA A 179 22.46 5.56 5.26
N LEU A 180 22.17 6.42 4.29
CA LEU A 180 21.36 7.62 4.49
C LEU A 180 19.88 7.28 4.73
N LEU A 181 19.31 6.33 3.97
CA LEU A 181 17.94 5.85 4.18
C LEU A 181 17.74 5.20 5.56
N GLY A 182 18.69 4.37 5.98
CA GLY A 182 18.65 3.67 7.26
C GLY A 182 18.91 4.56 8.48
N ASN A 183 19.11 5.88 8.29
CA ASN A 183 19.23 6.84 9.38
C ASN A 183 17.83 7.13 9.98
N ALA A 184 17.73 7.10 11.30
CA ALA A 184 16.48 7.34 12.03
C ALA A 184 15.74 8.63 11.61
N ALA A 185 16.44 9.70 11.26
CA ALA A 185 15.80 10.95 10.80
C ALA A 185 15.11 10.78 9.44
N VAL A 186 15.70 10.01 8.53
CA VAL A 186 15.12 9.71 7.20
C VAL A 186 13.98 8.71 7.33
N LEU A 187 14.10 7.72 8.22
CA LEU A 187 13.02 6.77 8.55
C LEU A 187 11.80 7.46 9.16
N ASN A 188 12.02 8.37 10.11
CA ASN A 188 10.98 9.20 10.69
C ASN A 188 10.38 10.16 9.63
N SER A 189 11.14 10.60 8.63
CA SER A 189 10.58 11.44 7.55
C SER A 189 9.84 10.63 6.48
N LEU A 190 10.24 9.38 6.24
CA LEU A 190 9.73 8.54 5.15
C LEU A 190 8.35 7.98 5.48
N LEU A 191 8.19 7.45 6.69
CA LEU A 191 7.01 6.65 7.00
C LEU A 191 6.10 7.29 8.04
N TYR A 192 6.60 8.14 8.96
CA TYR A 192 5.76 8.69 10.03
C TYR A 192 6.38 9.89 10.75
N ARG A 193 5.71 11.05 10.80
CA ARG A 193 6.06 12.15 11.74
C ARG A 193 5.64 11.85 13.20
N GLY A 194 5.42 10.59 13.54
CA GLY A 194 5.32 10.06 14.90
C GLY A 194 6.61 9.32 15.28
N ALA A 195 6.76 8.92 16.54
CA ALA A 195 7.87 8.04 16.93
C ALA A 195 7.65 6.68 16.27
N PHE A 196 8.44 6.37 15.23
CA PHE A 196 8.40 5.08 14.55
C PHE A 196 8.57 3.95 15.58
N PRO A 197 7.81 2.84 15.48
CA PRO A 197 7.96 1.71 16.39
C PRO A 197 9.42 1.26 16.44
N ARG A 198 9.94 1.02 17.64
CA ARG A 198 11.33 0.58 17.79
C ARG A 198 11.54 -0.70 17.00
N ASN A 199 12.61 -0.76 16.22
CA ASN A 199 12.98 -1.95 15.47
C ASN A 199 13.11 -3.14 16.45
N ASN A 200 12.35 -4.22 16.18
CA ASN A 200 12.32 -5.43 17.00
C ASN A 200 12.80 -6.69 16.26
N LEU A 201 13.42 -6.52 15.07
CA LEU A 201 13.91 -7.62 14.25
C LEU A 201 15.22 -8.23 14.73
N GLY A 202 15.86 -7.64 15.74
CA GLY A 202 17.17 -8.08 16.25
C GLY A 202 18.36 -7.79 15.31
N ILE A 203 18.13 -7.10 14.20
CA ILE A 203 19.15 -6.66 13.24
C ILE A 203 19.06 -5.16 12.98
N ARG A 204 20.18 -4.52 12.60
CA ARG A 204 20.21 -3.06 12.39
C ARG A 204 19.38 -2.68 11.17
N SER A 205 18.64 -1.57 11.23
CA SER A 205 17.76 -1.13 10.13
C SER A 205 18.50 -1.02 8.79
N ARG A 206 19.75 -0.55 8.79
CA ARG A 206 20.61 -0.52 7.59
C ARG A 206 20.78 -1.90 6.92
N GLU A 207 20.91 -2.97 7.72
CA GLU A 207 21.12 -4.34 7.26
C GLU A 207 19.80 -4.90 6.70
N VAL A 208 18.68 -4.54 7.32
CA VAL A 208 17.34 -4.82 6.79
C VAL A 208 17.18 -4.22 5.38
N TYR A 209 17.44 -2.92 5.22
CA TYR A 209 17.30 -2.28 3.89
C TYR A 209 18.27 -2.85 2.86
N LEU A 210 19.52 -3.13 3.23
CA LEU A 210 20.45 -3.81 2.32
C LEU A 210 19.88 -5.15 1.83
N GLY A 211 19.27 -5.94 2.71
CA GLY A 211 18.59 -7.18 2.36
C GLY A 211 17.37 -7.00 1.47
N ILE A 212 16.50 -6.03 1.78
CA ILE A 212 15.32 -5.70 0.96
C ILE A 212 15.75 -5.33 -0.46
N PHE A 213 16.67 -4.38 -0.60
CA PHE A 213 17.11 -3.95 -1.93
C PHE A 213 17.88 -5.04 -2.68
N HIS A 214 18.69 -5.84 -1.98
CA HIS A 214 19.33 -7.00 -2.61
C HIS A 214 18.29 -7.96 -3.20
N THR A 215 17.23 -8.27 -2.43
CA THR A 215 16.11 -9.09 -2.89
C THR A 215 15.45 -8.45 -4.12
N LEU A 216 15.04 -7.18 -4.02
CA LEU A 216 14.40 -6.44 -5.12
C LEU A 216 15.25 -6.43 -6.41
N PHE A 217 16.58 -6.36 -6.32
CA PHE A 217 17.47 -6.36 -7.48
C PHE A 217 17.76 -7.76 -8.05
N THR A 218 17.43 -8.84 -7.33
CA THR A 218 17.82 -10.20 -7.72
C THR A 218 16.65 -11.16 -7.94
N THR A 219 15.46 -10.85 -7.41
CA THR A 219 14.28 -11.74 -7.52
C THR A 219 13.18 -11.21 -8.42
N GLN A 220 13.19 -9.92 -8.76
CA GLN A 220 12.20 -9.30 -9.65
C GLN A 220 12.85 -8.28 -10.60
N VAL A 221 12.23 -8.06 -11.77
CA VAL A 221 12.70 -7.03 -12.71
C VAL A 221 12.42 -5.65 -12.10
N VAL A 222 13.42 -4.77 -12.04
CA VAL A 222 13.30 -3.47 -11.34
C VAL A 222 12.19 -2.57 -11.89
N ARG A 223 11.83 -2.74 -13.16
CA ARG A 223 10.72 -2.01 -13.80
C ARG A 223 9.37 -2.35 -13.20
N ASP A 224 9.22 -3.54 -12.62
CA ASP A 224 7.96 -4.02 -12.06
C ASP A 224 7.70 -3.42 -10.67
N SER A 225 8.71 -2.80 -10.04
CA SER A 225 8.61 -2.18 -8.73
C SER A 225 8.33 -0.68 -8.84
N PHE A 226 7.09 -0.25 -8.54
CA PHE A 226 6.80 1.20 -8.41
C PHE A 226 7.67 1.85 -7.34
N PHE A 227 7.99 1.13 -6.27
CA PHE A 227 8.85 1.61 -5.20
C PHE A 227 10.26 1.95 -5.69
N LEU A 228 10.89 1.04 -6.45
CA LEU A 228 12.19 1.32 -7.05
C LEU A 228 12.12 2.43 -8.10
N GLN A 229 11.07 2.48 -8.91
CA GLN A 229 10.90 3.59 -9.86
C GLN A 229 10.83 4.94 -9.14
N MET A 230 10.03 5.04 -8.07
CA MET A 230 9.96 6.23 -7.23
C MET A 230 11.30 6.57 -6.58
N LEU A 231 12.07 5.58 -6.13
CA LEU A 231 13.37 5.80 -5.49
C LEU A 231 14.50 6.19 -6.47
N PHE A 232 14.39 5.84 -7.74
CA PHE A 232 15.40 6.15 -8.77
C PHE A 232 15.04 7.36 -9.63
N PHE A 233 13.76 7.63 -9.81
CA PHE A 233 13.27 8.67 -10.73
C PHE A 233 12.38 9.72 -10.05
N GLY A 234 11.77 9.41 -8.90
CA GLY A 234 10.77 10.27 -8.26
C GLY A 234 9.40 10.25 -8.96
N GLU A 235 9.23 9.34 -9.92
CA GLU A 235 8.03 9.19 -10.73
C GLU A 235 7.97 7.77 -11.31
N LEU A 236 6.78 7.36 -11.73
CA LEU A 236 6.57 6.14 -12.51
C LEU A 236 6.89 6.43 -13.98
N ARG A 237 7.82 5.65 -14.55
CA ARG A 237 8.28 5.74 -15.95
C ARG A 237 7.95 4.52 -16.78
N TYR A 238 7.83 3.37 -16.12
CA TYR A 238 7.68 2.07 -16.75
C TYR A 238 6.30 1.50 -16.37
N PRO A 239 5.41 1.27 -17.35
CA PRO A 239 4.05 0.79 -17.11
C PRO A 239 3.96 -0.52 -16.31
N GLN A 240 5.00 -1.36 -16.36
CA GLN A 240 5.07 -2.64 -15.64
C GLN A 240 4.95 -2.47 -14.11
N GLY A 241 5.44 -1.34 -13.60
CA GLY A 241 5.38 -1.05 -12.17
C GLY A 241 4.06 -0.45 -11.71
N LEU A 242 3.13 -0.14 -12.62
CA LEU A 242 1.87 0.47 -12.22
C LEU A 242 1.10 -0.41 -11.20
N PRO A 243 0.42 0.21 -10.21
CA PRO A 243 -0.43 -0.51 -9.27
C PRO A 243 -1.56 -1.26 -9.97
N LEU A 244 -2.12 -2.27 -9.30
CA LEU A 244 -3.11 -3.17 -9.89
C LEU A 244 -4.38 -2.47 -10.39
N GLU A 245 -4.78 -1.34 -9.79
CA GLU A 245 -5.91 -0.53 -10.25
C GLU A 245 -5.73 0.09 -11.65
N CYS A 246 -4.48 0.17 -12.13
CA CYS A 246 -4.16 0.67 -13.47
C CYS A 246 -4.40 -0.39 -14.55
N ASP A 247 -4.58 -1.67 -14.19
CA ASP A 247 -4.91 -2.71 -15.16
C ASP A 247 -6.35 -2.52 -15.66
N PRO A 248 -6.58 -2.43 -16.98
CA PRO A 248 -7.90 -2.14 -17.53
C PRO A 248 -8.94 -3.23 -17.22
N GLN A 249 -8.52 -4.51 -17.12
CA GLN A 249 -9.43 -5.61 -16.77
C GLN A 249 -9.78 -5.60 -15.28
N ILE A 250 -8.82 -5.26 -14.41
CA ILE A 250 -9.09 -5.05 -12.99
C ILE A 250 -10.02 -3.86 -12.80
N PHE A 251 -9.73 -2.72 -13.45
CA PHE A 251 -10.56 -1.52 -13.37
C PHE A 251 -12.01 -1.82 -13.77
N GLN A 252 -12.23 -2.46 -14.93
CA GLN A 252 -13.57 -2.81 -15.39
C GLN A 252 -14.29 -3.77 -14.45
N ARG A 253 -13.60 -4.79 -13.92
CA ARG A 253 -14.19 -5.73 -12.96
C ARG A 253 -14.53 -5.06 -11.64
N ALA A 254 -13.64 -4.22 -11.12
CA ALA A 254 -13.85 -3.45 -9.90
C ALA A 254 -15.04 -2.49 -10.05
N ARG A 255 -15.11 -1.74 -11.15
CA ARG A 255 -16.23 -0.84 -11.45
C ARG A 255 -17.56 -1.58 -11.56
N LYS A 256 -17.59 -2.74 -12.23
CA LYS A 256 -18.80 -3.57 -12.33
C LYS A 256 -19.23 -4.10 -10.96
N ALA A 257 -18.29 -4.60 -10.16
CA ALA A 257 -18.58 -5.14 -8.84
C ALA A 257 -19.07 -4.06 -7.87
N LEU A 258 -18.55 -2.83 -7.97
CA LEU A 258 -18.95 -1.70 -7.13
C LEU A 258 -20.46 -1.45 -7.18
N GLN A 259 -21.12 -1.66 -8.32
CA GLN A 259 -22.57 -1.45 -8.48
C GLN A 259 -23.44 -2.34 -7.57
N GLY A 260 -22.91 -3.49 -7.15
CA GLY A 260 -23.61 -4.45 -6.27
C GLY A 260 -22.93 -4.64 -4.92
N CYS A 261 -21.84 -3.92 -4.64
CA CYS A 261 -21.11 -4.00 -3.40
C CYS A 261 -21.63 -2.95 -2.42
N GLU A 262 -21.99 -3.35 -1.20
CA GLU A 262 -22.23 -2.41 -0.11
C GLU A 262 -20.89 -1.82 0.33
N LEU A 263 -20.56 -0.61 -0.14
CA LEU A 263 -19.32 0.09 0.19
C LEU A 263 -19.52 1.05 1.36
N ALA A 264 -18.71 0.89 2.41
CA ALA A 264 -18.65 1.82 3.53
C ALA A 264 -17.22 2.40 3.67
N VAL A 265 -17.12 3.73 3.82
CA VAL A 265 -15.84 4.43 4.07
C VAL A 265 -15.92 5.13 5.42
N VAL A 266 -15.32 4.52 6.44
CA VAL A 266 -15.52 4.83 7.86
C VAL A 266 -14.28 5.48 8.46
N GLN A 267 -14.48 6.59 9.18
CA GLN A 267 -13.42 7.18 10.00
C GLN A 267 -13.41 6.56 11.39
N GLY A 268 -12.32 5.88 11.74
CA GLY A 268 -12.20 5.20 13.03
C GLY A 268 -11.01 4.27 13.13
N ASP A 269 -10.82 3.70 14.33
CA ASP A 269 -9.84 2.65 14.56
C ASP A 269 -10.27 1.36 13.84
N ILE A 270 -9.33 0.71 13.15
CA ILE A 270 -9.62 -0.51 12.37
C ILE A 270 -10.16 -1.63 13.24
N PHE A 271 -9.67 -1.79 14.46
CA PHE A 271 -10.10 -2.89 15.33
C PHE A 271 -11.50 -2.64 15.89
N ASP A 272 -11.83 -1.40 16.26
CA ASP A 272 -13.19 -1.03 16.65
C ASP A 272 -14.18 -1.22 15.50
N CYS A 273 -13.79 -0.81 14.28
CA CYS A 273 -14.62 -0.98 13.10
C CYS A 273 -14.84 -2.46 12.77
N VAL A 274 -13.78 -3.28 12.76
CA VAL A 274 -13.92 -4.73 12.51
C VAL A 274 -14.77 -5.38 13.60
N ALA A 275 -14.58 -5.04 14.88
CA ALA A 275 -15.37 -5.60 15.97
C ALA A 275 -16.88 -5.26 15.87
N ALA A 276 -17.24 -4.15 15.22
CA ALA A 276 -18.63 -3.78 14.94
C ALA A 276 -19.21 -4.48 13.69
N CYS A 277 -18.38 -5.16 12.90
CA CYS A 277 -18.79 -5.91 11.72
C CYS A 277 -19.32 -7.31 12.09
N ARG A 278 -19.85 -8.00 11.07
CA ARG A 278 -20.17 -9.43 11.11
C ARG A 278 -19.73 -10.07 9.81
N ASP A 279 -19.52 -11.39 9.86
CA ASP A 279 -19.24 -12.24 8.70
C ASP A 279 -18.05 -11.74 7.84
N VAL A 280 -17.03 -11.19 8.49
CA VAL A 280 -15.82 -10.71 7.80
C VAL A 280 -15.02 -11.91 7.31
N ASP A 281 -14.92 -12.08 5.99
CA ASP A 281 -14.16 -13.17 5.37
C ASP A 281 -12.69 -12.78 5.10
N PHE A 282 -12.41 -11.48 5.03
CA PHE A 282 -11.07 -10.97 4.76
C PHE A 282 -10.82 -9.65 5.50
N ALA A 283 -9.76 -9.61 6.31
CA ALA A 283 -9.33 -8.42 7.04
C ALA A 283 -7.89 -8.05 6.65
N SER A 284 -7.68 -6.86 6.06
CA SER A 284 -6.33 -6.33 5.77
C SER A 284 -5.97 -5.20 6.73
N LEU A 285 -5.12 -5.50 7.71
CA LEU A 285 -4.80 -4.61 8.82
C LEU A 285 -3.64 -3.65 8.55
N SER A 286 -2.98 -3.76 7.39
CA SER A 286 -1.76 -2.99 7.10
C SER A 286 -0.69 -3.23 8.17
N ASP A 287 0.20 -2.25 8.37
CA ASP A 287 1.16 -2.21 9.45
C ASP A 287 0.64 -1.58 10.76
N VAL A 288 -0.65 -1.23 10.84
CA VAL A 288 -1.28 -0.63 12.03
C VAL A 288 -0.97 -1.38 13.33
N PRO A 289 -1.00 -2.73 13.38
CA PRO A 289 -0.62 -3.47 14.60
C PRO A 289 0.76 -3.10 15.15
N SER A 290 1.71 -2.73 14.27
CA SER A 290 3.09 -2.39 14.65
C SER A 290 3.19 -1.11 15.49
N PHE A 291 2.15 -0.27 15.49
CA PHE A 291 2.10 0.98 16.25
C PHE A 291 1.43 0.83 17.61
N LEU A 292 0.88 -0.34 17.91
CA LEU A 292 0.20 -0.58 19.18
C LEU A 292 1.22 -0.88 20.30
N PRO A 293 0.89 -0.53 21.55
CA PRO A 293 1.64 -1.03 22.70
C PRO A 293 1.73 -2.56 22.68
N PRO A 294 2.85 -3.19 23.10
CA PRO A 294 3.04 -4.64 22.98
C PRO A 294 1.89 -5.48 23.54
N ALA A 295 1.34 -5.11 24.71
CA ALA A 295 0.20 -5.80 25.32
C ALA A 295 -1.03 -5.81 24.41
N ILE A 296 -1.32 -4.71 23.72
CA ILE A 296 -2.45 -4.60 22.78
C ILE A 296 -2.10 -5.30 21.46
N GLY A 297 -0.86 -5.15 20.98
CA GLY A 297 -0.36 -5.80 19.76
C GLY A 297 -0.50 -7.32 19.79
N THR A 298 -0.35 -7.95 20.97
CA THR A 298 -0.57 -9.40 21.11
C THR A 298 -2.05 -9.80 20.99
N LEU A 299 -2.98 -8.90 21.26
CA LEU A 299 -4.42 -9.21 21.31
C LEU A 299 -5.16 -8.85 20.01
N VAL A 300 -4.46 -8.40 18.96
CA VAL A 300 -5.11 -7.91 17.73
C VAL A 300 -6.00 -8.93 17.05
N LEU A 301 -5.59 -10.21 16.99
CA LEU A 301 -6.41 -11.28 16.42
C LEU A 301 -7.63 -11.58 17.31
N GLN A 302 -7.43 -11.60 18.63
CA GLN A 302 -8.51 -11.85 19.60
C GLN A 302 -9.57 -10.73 19.57
N ARG A 303 -9.15 -9.48 19.37
CA ARG A 303 -10.07 -8.32 19.30
C ARG A 303 -11.00 -8.38 18.09
N ILE A 304 -10.53 -8.91 16.96
CA ILE A 304 -11.35 -8.99 15.73
C ILE A 304 -12.07 -10.33 15.56
N GLN A 305 -11.61 -11.39 16.24
CA GLN A 305 -12.15 -12.75 16.11
C GLN A 305 -13.69 -12.83 16.16
N PRO A 306 -14.41 -12.12 17.05
CA PRO A 306 -15.86 -12.24 17.14
C PRO A 306 -16.62 -11.81 15.87
N ALA A 307 -16.02 -10.95 15.05
CA ALA A 307 -16.62 -10.45 13.81
C ALA A 307 -16.25 -11.28 12.58
N LEU A 308 -15.23 -12.14 12.68
CA LEU A 308 -14.71 -12.91 11.57
C LEU A 308 -15.60 -14.13 11.26
N GLY A 309 -15.76 -14.40 9.97
CA GLY A 309 -16.43 -15.57 9.44
C GLY A 309 -15.55 -16.83 9.49
N LYS A 310 -16.18 -18.01 9.38
CA LYS A 310 -15.44 -19.27 9.33
C LYS A 310 -14.38 -19.24 8.22
N HIS A 311 -13.14 -19.61 8.55
CA HIS A 311 -11.99 -19.59 7.63
C HIS A 311 -11.58 -18.21 7.10
N ALA A 312 -12.05 -17.12 7.72
CA ALA A 312 -11.62 -15.77 7.36
C ALA A 312 -10.10 -15.64 7.40
N LEU A 313 -9.57 -14.85 6.47
CA LEU A 313 -8.14 -14.51 6.41
C LEU A 313 -7.91 -13.13 7.01
N THR A 314 -6.88 -13.01 7.83
CA THR A 314 -6.36 -11.74 8.34
C THR A 314 -4.93 -11.55 7.86
N VAL A 315 -4.67 -10.43 7.18
CA VAL A 315 -3.35 -10.04 6.70
C VAL A 315 -2.82 -8.91 7.58
N ILE A 316 -1.66 -9.13 8.18
CA ILE A 316 -0.91 -8.15 8.96
C ILE A 316 0.42 -7.91 8.25
N ARG A 317 0.79 -6.64 8.14
CA ARG A 317 2.11 -6.23 7.65
C ARG A 317 2.92 -5.67 8.82
N GLY A 318 4.24 -5.69 8.69
CA GLY A 318 5.15 -5.05 9.62
C GLY A 318 6.45 -4.70 8.91
N HIS A 319 6.98 -3.50 9.15
CA HIS A 319 8.19 -3.06 8.48
C HIS A 319 9.46 -3.47 9.27
N LEU A 320 9.94 -2.59 10.16
CA LEU A 320 11.03 -2.89 11.10
C LEU A 320 10.52 -3.34 12.48
N HIS A 321 9.22 -3.26 12.71
CA HIS A 321 8.57 -3.77 13.89
C HIS A 321 7.50 -4.76 13.44
N VAL A 322 7.55 -5.98 13.95
CA VAL A 322 6.58 -7.04 13.65
C VAL A 322 5.94 -7.50 14.94
N VAL A 323 4.61 -7.51 14.97
CA VAL A 323 3.85 -8.01 16.12
C VAL A 323 3.83 -9.54 16.14
N ARG A 324 3.73 -10.10 17.34
CA ARG A 324 3.52 -11.54 17.55
C ARG A 324 2.15 -11.72 18.21
N PRO A 325 1.07 -11.83 17.42
CA PRO A 325 -0.27 -11.95 17.97
C PRO A 325 -0.49 -13.30 18.64
N ASP A 326 -1.37 -13.34 19.65
CA ASP A 326 -1.93 -14.56 20.19
C ASP A 326 -2.79 -15.24 19.12
N CYS A 327 -2.35 -16.43 18.71
CA CYS A 327 -2.95 -17.22 17.64
C CYS A 327 -4.01 -18.20 18.15
N ASN A 328 -4.46 -18.13 19.40
CA ASN A 328 -5.55 -18.99 19.87
C ASN A 328 -6.80 -18.83 18.98
N GLY A 329 -7.29 -19.92 18.41
CA GLY A 329 -8.39 -19.89 17.43
C GLY A 329 -7.99 -19.45 16.00
N PHE A 330 -6.69 -19.40 15.69
CA PHE A 330 -6.14 -19.09 14.39
C PHE A 330 -5.02 -20.07 14.00
N CYS A 331 -4.83 -20.24 12.69
CA CYS A 331 -3.68 -20.92 12.12
C CYS A 331 -2.85 -19.92 11.31
N ASP A 332 -1.54 -19.86 11.56
CA ASP A 332 -0.60 -19.13 10.71
C ASP A 332 -0.46 -19.89 9.38
N VAL A 333 -0.96 -19.28 8.31
CA VAL A 333 -0.94 -19.82 6.95
C VAL A 333 -0.02 -19.02 6.03
N THR A 334 0.87 -18.18 6.59
CA THR A 334 1.78 -17.31 5.85
C THR A 334 2.60 -18.10 4.82
N ALA A 335 3.09 -19.28 5.20
CA ALA A 335 3.88 -20.14 4.32
C ALA A 335 3.14 -20.58 3.05
N GLN A 336 1.80 -20.66 3.08
CA GLN A 336 0.97 -21.02 1.91
C GLN A 336 1.01 -19.93 0.83
N PHE A 337 1.38 -18.70 1.19
CA PHE A 337 1.38 -17.53 0.33
C PHE A 337 2.79 -17.00 0.03
N GLN A 338 3.83 -17.80 0.30
CA GLN A 338 5.22 -17.35 0.15
C GLN A 338 5.49 -16.83 -1.27
N ASP A 339 5.02 -17.54 -2.31
CA ASP A 339 5.23 -17.14 -3.70
C ASP A 339 4.61 -15.77 -4.02
N ALA A 340 3.43 -15.48 -3.46
CA ALA A 340 2.77 -14.18 -3.63
C ALA A 340 3.51 -13.09 -2.86
N ILE A 341 3.95 -13.38 -1.63
CA ILE A 341 4.74 -12.47 -0.79
C ILE A 341 6.08 -12.14 -1.47
N ALA A 342 6.74 -13.12 -2.09
CA ALA A 342 8.01 -12.94 -2.78
C ALA A 342 7.90 -12.06 -4.05
N ARG A 343 6.69 -11.92 -4.60
CA ARG A 343 6.38 -11.07 -5.77
C ARG A 343 5.87 -9.67 -5.41
N GLU A 344 5.66 -9.38 -4.13
CA GLU A 344 5.20 -8.07 -3.66
C GLU A 344 6.19 -6.98 -4.11
N LYS A 345 5.71 -5.98 -4.83
CA LYS A 345 6.56 -5.06 -5.61
C LYS A 345 7.47 -4.16 -4.77
N THR A 346 7.26 -4.05 -3.46
CA THR A 346 8.02 -3.17 -2.55
C THR A 346 9.03 -3.93 -1.71
N GLN A 347 8.73 -5.17 -1.34
CA GLN A 347 9.46 -6.01 -0.37
C GLN A 347 9.75 -5.28 0.96
N LEU A 348 9.08 -4.16 1.25
CA LEU A 348 9.25 -3.42 2.49
C LEU A 348 8.60 -4.16 3.67
N TRP A 349 7.60 -4.98 3.41
CA TRP A 349 6.69 -5.51 4.41
C TRP A 349 6.97 -6.96 4.71
N ARG A 350 7.12 -7.26 6.00
CA ARG A 350 6.98 -8.61 6.52
C ARG A 350 5.50 -8.90 6.68
N VAL A 351 5.02 -9.88 5.94
CA VAL A 351 3.61 -10.24 5.88
C VAL A 351 3.36 -11.44 6.80
N GLN A 352 2.27 -11.38 7.56
CA GLN A 352 1.73 -12.48 8.34
C GLN A 352 0.28 -12.69 7.90
N VAL A 353 -0.09 -13.95 7.63
CA VAL A 353 -1.43 -14.32 7.18
C VAL A 353 -1.99 -15.36 8.14
N TYR A 354 -3.09 -15.02 8.79
CA TYR A 354 -3.76 -15.88 9.77
C TYR A 354 -5.12 -16.31 9.23
N ARG A 355 -5.46 -17.59 9.40
CA ARG A 355 -6.77 -18.14 9.08
C ARG A 355 -7.52 -18.43 10.36
N GLN A 356 -8.73 -17.91 10.52
CA GLN A 356 -9.58 -18.26 11.65
C GLN A 356 -9.95 -19.75 11.59
N THR A 357 -9.71 -20.46 12.68
CA THR A 357 -10.17 -21.84 12.87
C THR A 357 -11.45 -21.80 13.68
N SER A 358 -12.46 -22.61 13.31
CA SER A 358 -13.60 -22.79 14.21
C SER A 358 -13.11 -23.25 15.58
N PRO A 359 -13.75 -22.83 16.69
CA PRO A 359 -13.50 -23.48 17.96
C PRO A 359 -13.78 -24.96 17.75
N VAL A 360 -12.79 -25.82 18.04
CA VAL A 360 -13.07 -27.25 18.23
C VAL A 360 -14.13 -27.28 19.33
N GLN A 361 -15.35 -27.70 18.98
CA GLN A 361 -16.33 -28.09 19.99
C GLN A 361 -15.68 -29.25 20.74
N VAL A 362 -15.04 -28.94 21.87
CA VAL A 362 -14.69 -29.95 22.85
C VAL A 362 -16.03 -30.40 23.43
N PHE A 363 -16.62 -31.42 22.83
CA PHE A 363 -17.63 -32.22 23.49
C PHE A 363 -16.98 -32.76 24.76
N ARG A 364 -17.45 -32.26 25.90
CA ARG A 364 -17.18 -32.86 27.21
C ARG A 364 -18.11 -34.05 27.42
#